data_AF-A0A535E4C8-F1
#
_entry.id   AF-A0A535E4C8-F1
#
_cell.length_a   1.000
_cell.length_b   1.000
_cell.length_c   1.000
_cell.angle_alpha   90.00
_cell.angle_beta   90.00
_cell.angle_gamma   90.00
#
_symmetry.space_group_name_H-M   'P 1'
#
loop_
_entity.id
_entity.type
_entity.pdbx_description
1 polymer ?
#
loop_
_entity_poly.entity_id
_entity_poly.type
_entity_poly.pdbx_seq_one_letter_code
_entity_poly.pdbx_strand_id
1 'polypeptide(L)'
;MPAGGGRRRPRGRAAGPERGRLPRPRGRGRPGGAGARGRADPRDSPVAAHELQLPIQSGDDVVLKRMARGYKVDRYREIVARARALMPDLGLYTDVIVGFPGETEEQFLNTRRLLEEVEFDVVHLAQYSPRPGTHAGERWADDVPAEEKRRRINDLLALQREIAGRRTARWLGRTVEVLVEGADELGRPYGRNRQGKRVVVKRARVEPGELVRVLVEEASPGQLAGPVAAA
;
A
#
# COMPACT_ATOMS: atom_id res chain seq x y z
N MET A 1 -43.21 20.73 -47.48
CA MET A 1 -43.22 21.69 -46.36
C MET A 1 -44.32 21.31 -45.38
N PRO A 2 -44.00 20.51 -44.35
CA PRO A 2 -44.55 20.79 -43.01
C PRO A 2 -43.61 20.44 -41.84
N ALA A 3 -44.12 20.73 -40.64
CA ALA A 3 -43.82 20.19 -39.31
C ALA A 3 -43.12 21.16 -38.33
N GLY A 4 -43.91 21.61 -37.34
CA GLY A 4 -43.48 22.41 -36.22
C GLY A 4 -42.83 21.61 -35.10
N GLY A 5 -42.48 22.29 -34.01
CA GLY A 5 -41.92 21.64 -32.82
C GLY A 5 -41.25 22.62 -31.88
N GLY A 6 -42.04 23.32 -31.07
CA GLY A 6 -41.58 24.31 -30.09
C GLY A 6 -40.60 23.73 -29.06
N ARG A 7 -39.51 24.44 -28.79
CA ARG A 7 -38.58 24.14 -27.70
C ARG A 7 -38.85 25.06 -26.52
N ARG A 8 -39.53 24.51 -25.51
CA ARG A 8 -39.62 25.09 -24.17
C ARG A 8 -38.25 25.01 -23.50
N ARG A 9 -37.74 26.15 -23.02
CA ARG A 9 -36.53 26.23 -22.18
C ARG A 9 -36.84 25.71 -20.77
N PRO A 10 -36.00 24.85 -20.16
CA PRO A 10 -36.16 24.50 -18.76
C PRO A 10 -35.70 25.66 -17.87
N ARG A 11 -36.57 26.03 -16.92
CA ARG A 11 -36.25 26.88 -15.77
C ARG A 11 -35.47 26.05 -14.74
N GLY A 12 -34.46 26.67 -14.11
CA GLY A 12 -34.04 26.34 -12.75
C GLY A 12 -32.69 25.64 -12.61
N ARG A 13 -31.67 26.40 -12.20
CA ARG A 13 -30.79 26.02 -11.10
C ARG A 13 -30.46 27.27 -10.29
N ALA A 14 -31.00 27.32 -9.08
CA ALA A 14 -30.66 28.31 -8.07
C ALA A 14 -29.17 28.17 -7.71
N ALA A 15 -28.48 29.30 -7.66
CA ALA A 15 -27.13 29.39 -7.12
C ALA A 15 -27.18 29.02 -5.63
N GLY A 16 -26.47 27.95 -5.26
CA GLY A 16 -26.23 27.62 -3.85
C GLY A 16 -25.30 28.65 -3.21
N PRO A 17 -25.41 28.89 -1.89
CA PRO A 17 -24.61 29.91 -1.21
C PRO A 17 -23.12 29.54 -1.24
N GLU A 18 -22.30 30.50 -1.64
CA GLU A 18 -20.83 30.43 -1.58
C GLU A 18 -20.38 30.14 -0.15
N ARG A 19 -19.73 28.98 0.06
CA ARG A 19 -19.06 28.68 1.32
C ARG A 19 -17.78 29.52 1.39
N GLY A 20 -17.85 30.62 2.14
CA GLY A 20 -16.71 31.49 2.42
C GLY A 20 -15.51 30.69 2.94
N ARG A 21 -14.34 30.88 2.31
CA ARG A 21 -13.07 30.35 2.79
C ARG A 21 -12.69 31.05 4.09
N LEU A 22 -12.57 30.28 5.17
CA LEU A 22 -11.93 30.73 6.41
C LEU A 22 -10.44 31.06 6.14
N PRO A 23 -9.92 32.21 6.59
CA PRO A 23 -8.51 32.52 6.47
C PRO A 23 -7.68 31.63 7.42
N ARG A 24 -6.51 31.18 6.94
CA ARG A 24 -5.54 30.43 7.75
C ARG A 24 -5.02 31.32 8.89
N PRO A 25 -5.09 30.90 10.17
CA PRO A 25 -4.52 31.68 11.24
C PRO A 25 -2.98 31.71 11.10
N ARG A 26 -2.44 32.92 11.05
CA ARG A 26 -0.99 33.19 11.12
C ARG A 26 -0.45 32.72 12.47
N GLY A 27 0.68 32.03 12.44
CA GLY A 27 1.31 31.42 13.60
C GLY A 27 1.58 32.42 14.73
N ARG A 28 1.05 32.12 15.91
CA ARG A 28 1.56 32.65 17.18
C ARG A 28 2.33 31.52 17.86
N GLY A 29 3.53 31.85 18.35
CA GLY A 29 4.51 30.92 18.87
C GLY A 29 3.96 30.00 19.96
N ARG A 30 4.44 28.76 19.96
CA ARG A 30 4.24 27.83 21.08
C ARG A 30 5.07 28.31 22.27
N PRO A 31 4.45 28.56 23.45
CA PRO A 31 5.24 28.63 24.67
C PRO A 31 5.74 27.23 25.02
N GLY A 32 6.98 27.17 25.48
CA GLY A 32 7.62 25.95 25.95
C GLY A 32 6.99 25.43 27.24
N GLY A 33 7.22 24.14 27.50
CA GLY A 33 6.89 23.50 28.78
C GLY A 33 5.69 22.56 28.70
N ALA A 34 5.91 21.35 28.20
CA ALA A 34 5.07 20.20 28.57
C ALA A 34 5.99 18.98 28.69
N GLY A 35 6.15 18.52 29.93
CA GLY A 35 7.06 17.46 30.33
C GLY A 35 6.91 16.18 29.53
N ALA A 36 7.99 15.39 29.56
CA ALA A 36 8.04 14.02 29.11
C ALA A 36 6.97 13.17 29.82
N ARG A 37 5.75 13.19 29.30
CA ARG A 37 4.84 12.06 29.44
C ARG A 37 5.46 10.96 28.61
N GLY A 38 5.90 9.88 29.26
CA GLY A 38 6.38 8.69 28.57
C GLY A 38 5.37 8.33 27.50
N ARG A 39 5.72 8.60 26.23
CA ARG A 39 4.93 8.07 25.13
C ARG A 39 5.16 6.57 25.22
N ALA A 40 4.09 5.83 25.53
CA ALA A 40 4.10 4.39 25.36
C ALA A 40 4.70 4.09 23.98
N ASP A 41 5.63 3.15 23.95
CA ASP A 41 6.28 2.80 22.71
C ASP A 41 5.18 2.41 21.70
N PRO A 42 5.14 3.00 20.49
CA PRO A 42 4.14 2.67 19.50
C PRO A 42 4.03 1.17 19.22
N ARG A 43 5.11 0.41 19.46
CA ARG A 43 5.17 -1.05 19.37
C ARG A 43 4.26 -1.77 20.36
N ASP A 44 4.06 -1.20 21.54
CA ASP A 44 3.28 -1.80 22.63
C ASP A 44 1.84 -1.28 22.65
N SER A 45 1.49 -0.40 21.70
CA SER A 45 0.16 0.19 21.63
C SER A 45 -0.86 -0.85 21.16
N PRO A 46 -1.95 -1.10 21.91
CA PRO A 46 -2.97 -2.06 21.49
C PRO A 46 -3.69 -1.62 20.19
N VAL A 47 -3.64 -0.33 19.86
CA VAL A 47 -4.34 0.26 18.71
C VAL A 47 -3.45 0.57 17.50
N ALA A 48 -2.13 0.44 17.62
CA ALA A 48 -1.22 0.71 16.50
C ALA A 48 -1.13 -0.51 15.57
N ALA A 49 -1.35 -0.30 14.27
CA ALA A 49 -1.07 -1.31 13.26
C ALA A 49 0.45 -1.58 13.16
N HIS A 50 0.80 -2.84 12.95
CA HIS A 50 2.18 -3.30 12.71
C HIS A 50 2.44 -3.33 11.20
N GLU A 51 2.03 -2.27 10.51
CA GLU A 51 2.12 -2.12 9.06
C GLU A 51 2.87 -0.82 8.72
N LEU A 52 3.82 -0.91 7.81
CA LEU A 52 4.55 0.23 7.27
C LEU A 52 4.46 0.23 5.75
N GLN A 53 3.74 1.22 5.20
CA GLN A 53 3.80 1.54 3.78
C GLN A 53 4.91 2.56 3.52
N LEU A 54 5.96 2.12 2.84
CA LEU A 54 7.12 2.94 2.50
C LEU A 54 7.44 2.80 1.01
N PRO A 55 6.88 3.67 0.15
CA PRO A 55 7.02 3.55 -1.30
C PRO A 55 8.45 3.82 -1.77
N ILE A 56 9.08 2.82 -2.40
CA ILE A 56 10.42 2.96 -3.02
C ILE A 56 10.35 3.46 -4.47
N GLN A 57 9.32 3.07 -5.23
CA GLN A 57 9.13 3.32 -6.66
C GLN A 57 10.11 2.59 -7.60
N SER A 58 11.42 2.59 -7.32
CA SER A 58 12.44 1.90 -8.12
C SER A 58 13.64 1.52 -7.25
N GLY A 59 14.29 0.40 -7.54
CA GLY A 59 15.52 -0.01 -6.86
C GLY A 59 16.80 0.53 -7.49
N ASP A 60 16.72 1.57 -8.32
CA ASP A 60 17.87 2.17 -8.99
C ASP A 60 18.02 3.67 -8.68
N ASP A 61 19.19 4.10 -8.21
CA ASP A 61 19.45 5.49 -7.81
C ASP A 61 19.29 6.50 -8.96
N VAL A 62 19.60 6.11 -10.20
CA VAL A 62 19.47 7.00 -11.36
C VAL A 62 18.00 7.18 -11.71
N VAL A 63 17.22 6.09 -11.71
CA VAL A 63 15.76 6.15 -11.91
C VAL A 63 15.10 6.93 -10.79
N LEU A 64 15.43 6.66 -9.52
CA LEU A 64 14.93 7.40 -8.36
C LEU A 64 15.18 8.91 -8.47
N LYS A 65 16.39 9.30 -8.89
CA LYS A 65 16.73 10.71 -9.12
C LYS A 65 15.87 11.33 -10.22
N ARG A 66 15.62 10.62 -11.33
CA ARG A 66 14.72 11.09 -12.41
C ARG A 66 13.27 11.18 -11.93
N MET A 67 12.84 10.31 -11.02
CA MET A 67 11.56 10.39 -10.32
C MET A 67 11.50 11.49 -9.24
N ALA A 68 12.51 12.36 -9.16
CA ALA A 68 12.64 13.42 -8.16
C ALA A 68 12.62 12.90 -6.70
N ARG A 69 13.15 11.71 -6.45
CA ARG A 69 13.35 11.19 -5.09
C ARG A 69 14.68 11.70 -4.53
N GLY A 70 14.63 12.30 -3.34
CA GLY A 70 15.78 12.88 -2.64
C GLY A 70 16.58 11.89 -1.80
N TYR A 71 16.46 10.58 -2.06
CA TYR A 71 17.13 9.53 -1.30
C TYR A 71 17.67 8.46 -2.24
N LYS A 72 18.63 7.67 -1.73
CA LYS A 72 19.22 6.51 -2.40
C LYS A 72 18.66 5.20 -1.88
N VAL A 73 18.84 4.13 -2.64
CA VAL A 73 18.42 2.77 -2.26
C VAL A 73 19.06 2.33 -0.93
N ASP A 74 20.33 2.63 -0.69
CA ASP A 74 21.00 2.25 0.56
C ASP A 74 20.37 2.91 1.79
N ARG A 75 19.98 4.18 1.68
CA ARG A 75 19.28 4.86 2.76
C ARG A 75 17.91 4.21 3.03
N TYR A 76 17.23 3.75 1.98
CA TYR A 76 16.00 3.00 2.12
C TYR A 76 16.23 1.67 2.86
N ARG A 77 17.27 0.91 2.49
CA ARG A 77 17.67 -0.32 3.19
C ARG A 77 17.90 -0.10 4.67
N GLU A 78 18.62 0.96 5.04
CA GLU A 78 18.86 1.33 6.45
C GLU A 78 17.55 1.62 7.22
N ILE A 79 16.58 2.26 6.58
CA ILE A 79 15.28 2.54 7.20
C ILE A 79 14.53 1.23 7.42
N VAL A 80 14.47 0.37 6.41
CA VAL A 80 13.79 -0.93 6.50
C VAL A 80 14.44 -1.84 7.55
N ALA A 81 15.76 -1.93 7.57
CA ALA A 81 16.51 -2.74 8.53
C ALA A 81 16.23 -2.29 9.97
N ARG A 82 16.23 -0.97 10.23
CA ARG A 82 15.88 -0.42 11.55
C ARG A 82 14.42 -0.69 11.91
N ALA A 83 13.50 -0.53 10.97
CA ALA A 83 12.08 -0.77 11.22
C ALA A 83 11.84 -2.24 11.61
N ARG A 84 12.46 -3.20 10.91
CA ARG A 84 12.38 -4.63 11.23
C ARG A 84 13.07 -5.01 12.54
N ALA A 85 14.19 -4.36 12.86
CA ALA A 85 14.85 -4.58 14.15
C ALA A 85 13.98 -4.10 15.32
N LEU A 86 13.23 -3.01 15.13
CA LEU A 86 12.31 -2.48 16.14
C LEU A 86 11.02 -3.29 16.24
N MET A 87 10.48 -3.77 15.11
CA MET A 87 9.24 -4.54 15.01
C MET A 87 9.45 -5.76 14.11
N PRO A 88 9.86 -6.92 14.67
CA PRO A 88 10.22 -8.10 13.88
C PRO A 88 9.07 -8.71 13.07
N ASP A 89 7.83 -8.47 13.49
CA ASP A 89 6.61 -8.92 12.83
C ASP A 89 6.04 -7.88 11.85
N LEU A 90 6.75 -6.79 11.57
CA LEU A 90 6.28 -5.70 10.70
C LEU A 90 5.83 -6.20 9.32
N GLY A 91 4.59 -5.86 8.96
CA GLY A 91 4.08 -5.94 7.59
C GLY A 91 4.64 -4.79 6.76
N LEU A 92 5.45 -5.10 5.75
CA LEU A 92 6.11 -4.08 4.93
C LEU A 92 5.50 -4.00 3.53
N TYR A 93 5.03 -2.80 3.20
CA TYR A 93 4.29 -2.49 1.97
C TYR A 93 5.07 -1.45 1.17
N THR A 94 5.08 -1.59 -0.14
CA THR A 94 5.75 -0.63 -1.03
C THR A 94 5.03 -0.52 -2.37
N ASP A 95 5.40 0.49 -3.14
CA ASP A 95 4.88 0.75 -4.47
C ASP A 95 6.06 0.82 -5.43
N VAL A 96 5.97 0.17 -6.58
CA VAL A 96 7.01 0.09 -7.60
C VAL A 96 6.41 0.38 -8.98
N ILE A 97 7.10 1.21 -9.76
CA ILE A 97 6.73 1.55 -11.13
C ILE A 97 7.78 0.99 -12.07
N VAL A 98 7.36 0.18 -13.04
CA VAL A 98 8.24 -0.32 -14.10
C VAL A 98 8.06 0.46 -15.39
N GLY A 99 9.12 0.55 -16.19
CA GLY A 99 9.13 1.20 -17.48
C GLY A 99 9.08 2.72 -17.40
N PHE A 100 9.67 3.30 -16.35
CA PHE A 100 9.85 4.74 -16.27
C PHE A 100 10.68 5.23 -17.48
N PRO A 101 10.47 6.47 -17.99
CA PRO A 101 11.22 6.97 -19.15
C PRO A 101 12.74 6.81 -19.02
N GLY A 102 13.33 6.19 -20.04
CA GLY A 102 14.75 5.85 -20.13
C GLY A 102 15.23 4.76 -19.17
N GLU A 103 14.34 3.94 -18.61
CA GLU A 103 14.69 2.80 -17.74
C GLU A 103 15.30 1.66 -18.55
N THR A 104 16.57 1.40 -18.31
CA THR A 104 17.34 0.32 -18.93
C THR A 104 17.08 -1.04 -18.25
N GLU A 105 17.50 -2.12 -18.88
CA GLU A 105 17.37 -3.48 -18.32
C GLU A 105 18.12 -3.63 -16.98
N GLU A 106 19.32 -3.08 -16.88
CA GLU A 106 20.12 -3.16 -15.65
C GLU A 106 19.42 -2.49 -14.46
N GLN A 107 18.78 -1.34 -14.71
CA GLN A 107 18.04 -0.58 -13.69
C GLN A 107 16.75 -1.29 -13.27
N PHE A 108 16.08 -1.95 -14.21
CA PHE A 108 14.98 -2.85 -13.89
C PHE A 108 15.47 -4.01 -13.01
N LEU A 109 16.60 -4.64 -13.36
CA LEU A 109 17.17 -5.74 -12.57
C LEU A 109 17.64 -5.29 -11.18
N ASN A 110 18.10 -4.05 -11.01
CA ASN A 110 18.35 -3.45 -9.69
C ASN A 110 17.08 -3.44 -8.83
N THR A 111 15.93 -3.07 -9.41
CA THR A 111 14.62 -3.11 -8.75
C THR A 111 14.23 -4.53 -8.37
N ARG A 112 14.39 -5.48 -9.28
CA ARG A 112 14.12 -6.90 -9.04
C ARG A 112 14.96 -7.45 -7.87
N ARG A 113 16.26 -7.17 -7.86
CA ARG A 113 17.19 -7.55 -6.77
C ARG A 113 16.78 -6.95 -5.43
N LEU A 114 16.37 -5.68 -5.41
CA LEU A 114 15.92 -5.03 -4.19
C LEU A 114 14.67 -5.71 -3.61
N LEU A 115 13.71 -6.12 -4.44
CA LEU A 115 12.54 -6.85 -3.98
C LEU A 115 12.91 -8.22 -3.40
N GLU A 116 13.82 -8.95 -4.06
CA GLU A 116 14.36 -10.22 -3.56
C GLU A 116 15.05 -10.06 -2.20
N GLU A 117 15.89 -9.03 -2.05
CA GLU A 117 16.65 -8.74 -0.84
C GLU A 117 15.74 -8.32 0.33
N VAL A 118 14.81 -7.41 0.07
CA VAL A 118 13.98 -6.81 1.12
C VAL A 118 12.83 -7.75 1.50
N GLU A 119 12.32 -8.60 0.61
CA GLU A 119 11.18 -9.48 0.86
C GLU A 119 9.95 -8.73 1.45
N PHE A 120 9.32 -7.89 0.64
CA PHE A 120 8.11 -7.16 1.03
C PHE A 120 6.90 -8.08 1.21
N ASP A 121 6.02 -7.74 2.14
CA ASP A 121 4.75 -8.44 2.32
C ASP A 121 3.78 -8.12 1.19
N VAL A 122 3.76 -6.86 0.73
CA VAL A 122 2.97 -6.42 -0.42
C VAL A 122 3.76 -5.42 -1.25
N VAL A 123 3.71 -5.58 -2.57
CA VAL A 123 4.24 -4.63 -3.54
C VAL A 123 3.11 -4.24 -4.50
N HIS A 124 2.73 -2.97 -4.51
CA HIS A 124 1.83 -2.44 -5.53
C HIS A 124 2.65 -2.14 -6.79
N LEU A 125 2.47 -2.98 -7.80
CA LEU A 125 3.17 -2.85 -9.07
C LEU A 125 2.32 -2.07 -10.06
N ALA A 126 2.93 -1.08 -10.72
CA ALA A 126 2.32 -0.32 -11.79
C ALA A 126 3.27 -0.19 -12.97
N GLN A 127 2.69 -0.07 -14.18
CA GLN A 127 3.44 0.37 -15.35
C GLN A 127 3.43 1.90 -15.40
N TYR A 128 4.54 2.50 -15.80
CA TYR A 128 4.56 3.93 -16.06
C TYR A 128 3.58 4.27 -17.17
N SER A 129 2.73 5.26 -16.91
CA SER A 129 1.91 5.94 -17.90
C SER A 129 2.12 7.44 -17.75
N PRO A 130 2.38 8.17 -18.86
CA PRO A 130 2.54 9.61 -18.80
C PRO A 130 1.23 10.27 -18.37
N ARG A 131 1.32 11.20 -17.42
CA ARG A 131 0.17 12.00 -16.96
C ARG A 131 0.41 13.48 -17.25
N PRO A 132 -0.52 14.16 -17.94
CA PRO A 132 -0.42 15.60 -18.17
C PRO A 132 -0.25 16.37 -16.85
N GLY A 133 0.61 17.39 -16.83
CA GLY A 133 0.87 18.21 -15.64
C GLY A 133 1.83 17.58 -14.62
N THR A 134 2.47 16.46 -14.94
CA THR A 134 3.49 15.84 -14.08
C THR A 134 4.89 16.13 -14.58
N HIS A 135 5.85 16.29 -13.66
CA HIS A 135 7.26 16.51 -14.00
C HIS A 135 7.79 15.48 -15.00
N ALA A 136 7.39 14.22 -14.85
CA ALA A 136 7.82 13.15 -15.75
C ALA A 136 7.16 13.23 -17.13
N GLY A 137 5.84 13.46 -17.18
CA GLY A 137 5.10 13.57 -18.44
C GLY A 137 5.46 14.80 -19.28
N GLU A 138 5.99 15.86 -18.66
CA GLU A 138 6.41 17.08 -19.36
C GLU A 138 7.87 17.05 -19.83
N ARG A 139 8.74 16.31 -19.15
CA ARG A 139 10.19 16.35 -19.39
C ARG A 139 10.75 15.19 -20.19
N TRP A 140 10.07 14.06 -20.21
CA TRP A 140 10.57 12.86 -20.88
C TRP A 140 9.51 12.26 -21.78
N ALA A 141 9.94 11.85 -22.97
CA ALA A 141 9.13 11.00 -23.83
C ALA A 141 8.99 9.61 -23.19
N ASP A 142 7.82 9.00 -23.33
CA ASP A 142 7.63 7.61 -22.93
C ASP A 142 8.25 6.67 -23.96
N ASP A 143 9.52 6.33 -23.76
CA ASP A 143 10.40 5.63 -24.71
C ASP A 143 10.56 4.14 -24.43
N VAL A 144 10.04 3.64 -23.31
CA VAL A 144 10.03 2.20 -22.99
C VAL A 144 8.83 1.53 -23.69
N PRO A 145 9.04 0.53 -24.57
CA PRO A 145 7.94 -0.13 -25.28
C PRO A 145 6.92 -0.79 -24.36
N ALA A 146 5.64 -0.78 -24.75
CA ALA A 146 4.56 -1.38 -23.97
C ALA A 146 4.77 -2.88 -23.71
N GLU A 147 5.26 -3.64 -24.70
CA GLU A 147 5.69 -5.03 -24.55
C GLU A 147 6.69 -5.20 -23.40
N GLU A 148 7.66 -4.29 -23.29
CA GLU A 148 8.72 -4.36 -22.30
C GLU A 148 8.20 -4.03 -20.90
N LYS A 149 7.33 -3.02 -20.78
CA LYS A 149 6.62 -2.74 -19.52
C LYS A 149 5.79 -3.93 -19.05
N ARG A 150 5.15 -4.63 -19.99
CA ARG A 150 4.36 -5.85 -19.73
C ARG A 150 5.23 -7.02 -19.30
N ARG A 151 6.38 -7.23 -19.94
CA ARG A 151 7.36 -8.23 -19.53
C ARG A 151 7.84 -7.98 -18.10
N ARG A 152 8.29 -6.76 -17.82
CA ARG A 152 8.82 -6.34 -16.51
C ARG A 152 7.80 -6.46 -15.38
N ILE A 153 6.57 -5.99 -15.58
CA ILE A 153 5.55 -6.10 -14.52
C ILE A 153 5.19 -7.56 -14.24
N ASN A 154 5.12 -8.41 -15.27
CA ASN A 154 4.82 -9.83 -15.09
C ASN A 154 5.93 -10.57 -14.35
N ASP A 155 7.19 -10.23 -14.64
CA ASP A 155 8.35 -10.75 -13.91
C ASP A 155 8.28 -10.38 -12.41
N LEU A 156 8.06 -9.09 -12.09
CA LEU A 156 7.96 -8.67 -10.69
C LEU A 156 6.71 -9.23 -9.98
N LEU A 157 5.60 -9.42 -10.70
CA LEU A 157 4.40 -10.07 -10.15
C LEU A 157 4.67 -11.53 -9.79
N ALA A 158 5.39 -12.26 -10.64
CA ALA A 158 5.79 -13.64 -10.38
C ALA A 158 6.72 -13.71 -9.16
N LEU A 159 7.77 -12.88 -9.14
CA LEU A 159 8.68 -12.77 -8.01
C LEU A 159 7.94 -12.42 -6.70
N GLN A 160 7.05 -11.43 -6.73
CA GLN A 160 6.31 -11.02 -5.53
C GLN A 160 5.37 -12.12 -5.03
N ARG A 161 4.79 -12.94 -5.93
CA ARG A 161 3.98 -14.10 -5.52
C ARG A 161 4.82 -15.11 -4.72
N GLU A 162 6.06 -15.36 -5.14
CA GLU A 162 6.98 -16.25 -4.42
C GLU A 162 7.37 -15.67 -3.06
N ILE A 163 7.78 -14.41 -3.02
CA ILE A 163 8.13 -13.70 -1.78
C ILE A 163 6.95 -13.72 -0.81
N ALA A 164 5.76 -13.32 -1.28
CA ALA A 164 4.57 -13.27 -0.45
C ALA A 164 4.19 -14.65 0.10
N GLY A 165 4.35 -15.72 -0.71
CA GLY A 165 4.21 -17.10 -0.23
C GLY A 165 5.18 -17.45 0.89
N ARG A 166 6.48 -17.12 0.74
CA ARG A 166 7.48 -17.32 1.82
C ARG A 166 7.14 -16.52 3.08
N ARG A 167 6.65 -15.29 2.92
CA ARG A 167 6.27 -14.40 4.03
C ARG A 167 5.04 -14.90 4.77
N THR A 168 4.00 -15.35 4.06
CA THR A 168 2.77 -15.88 4.68
C THR A 168 2.98 -17.26 5.30
N ALA A 169 3.82 -18.12 4.71
CA ALA A 169 4.15 -19.42 5.27
C ALA A 169 4.73 -19.36 6.70
N ARG A 170 5.42 -18.27 7.07
CA ARG A 170 5.95 -18.06 8.43
C ARG A 170 4.86 -17.98 9.50
N TRP A 171 3.61 -17.75 9.11
CA TRP A 171 2.46 -17.65 10.02
C TRP A 171 1.80 -19.01 10.30
N LEU A 172 2.09 -20.05 9.53
CA LEU A 172 1.53 -21.39 9.75
C LEU A 172 1.81 -21.88 11.18
N GLY A 173 0.77 -22.40 11.83
CA GLY A 173 0.80 -22.87 13.21
C GLY A 173 0.81 -21.76 14.27
N ARG A 174 0.74 -20.49 13.88
CA ARG A 174 0.68 -19.36 14.83
C ARG A 174 -0.76 -18.90 15.04
N THR A 175 -1.05 -18.44 16.24
CA THR A 175 -2.29 -17.72 16.53
C THR A 175 -2.12 -16.24 16.27
N VAL A 176 -3.02 -15.66 15.47
CA VAL A 176 -3.03 -14.24 15.13
C VAL A 176 -4.32 -13.58 15.59
N GLU A 177 -4.22 -12.34 16.03
CA GLU A 177 -5.38 -11.50 16.29
C GLU A 177 -5.90 -10.94 14.97
N VAL A 178 -7.22 -10.99 14.76
CA VAL A 178 -7.90 -10.61 13.53
C VAL A 178 -9.08 -9.72 13.86
N LEU A 179 -9.10 -8.51 13.30
CA LEU A 179 -10.29 -7.67 13.28
C LEU A 179 -11.17 -8.11 12.09
N VAL A 180 -12.34 -8.66 12.37
CA VAL A 180 -13.30 -9.11 11.34
C VAL A 180 -13.87 -7.89 10.63
N GLU A 181 -13.74 -7.85 9.30
CA GLU A 181 -14.17 -6.72 8.46
C GLU A 181 -15.49 -7.02 7.72
N GLY A 182 -15.76 -8.30 7.43
CA GLY A 182 -16.91 -8.68 6.63
C GLY A 182 -16.89 -10.16 6.22
N ALA A 183 -17.64 -10.48 5.17
CA ALA A 183 -17.63 -11.79 4.53
C ALA A 183 -17.20 -11.67 3.07
N ASP A 184 -16.52 -12.68 2.56
CA ASP A 184 -16.09 -12.71 1.15
C ASP A 184 -17.22 -13.15 0.20
N GLU A 185 -16.92 -13.25 -1.09
CA GLU A 185 -17.89 -13.64 -2.13
C GLU A 185 -18.55 -15.00 -1.88
N LEU A 186 -17.92 -15.86 -1.07
CA LEU A 186 -18.43 -17.18 -0.69
C LEU A 186 -19.13 -17.16 0.68
N GLY A 187 -19.36 -15.98 1.27
CA GLY A 187 -19.96 -15.81 2.58
C GLY A 187 -19.06 -16.20 3.75
N ARG A 188 -17.74 -16.36 3.53
CA ARG A 188 -16.81 -16.72 4.60
C ARG A 188 -16.36 -15.46 5.33
N PRO A 189 -16.44 -15.41 6.68
CA PRO A 189 -15.94 -14.26 7.42
C PRO A 189 -14.44 -14.04 7.17
N TYR A 190 -14.05 -12.80 6.99
CA TYR A 190 -12.65 -12.42 6.86
C TYR A 190 -12.37 -11.11 7.61
N GLY A 191 -11.10 -10.92 7.90
CA GLY A 191 -10.61 -9.71 8.54
C GLY A 191 -9.15 -9.46 8.22
N ARG A 192 -8.54 -8.57 8.99
CA ARG A 192 -7.11 -8.28 8.91
C ARG A 192 -6.44 -8.48 10.25
N ASN A 193 -5.22 -9.02 10.19
CA ASN A 193 -4.34 -9.03 11.36
C ASN A 193 -3.64 -7.67 11.53
N ARG A 194 -2.84 -7.52 12.59
CA ARG A 194 -2.12 -6.28 12.90
C ARG A 194 -1.16 -5.83 11.79
N GLN A 195 -0.67 -6.75 10.97
CA GLN A 195 0.21 -6.48 9.83
C GLN A 195 -0.54 -6.14 8.54
N GLY A 196 -1.87 -6.02 8.59
CA GLY A 196 -2.70 -5.74 7.44
C GLY A 196 -2.97 -6.95 6.54
N LYS A 197 -2.55 -8.16 6.93
CA LYS A 197 -2.76 -9.39 6.15
C LYS A 197 -4.21 -9.83 6.26
N ARG A 198 -4.79 -10.20 5.11
CA ARG A 198 -6.13 -10.77 5.06
C ARG A 198 -6.15 -12.18 5.68
N VAL A 199 -7.07 -12.42 6.60
CA VAL A 199 -7.26 -13.70 7.27
C VAL A 199 -8.72 -14.14 7.12
N VAL A 200 -8.94 -15.33 6.55
CA VAL A 200 -10.25 -15.97 6.49
C VAL A 200 -10.49 -16.76 7.77
N VAL A 201 -11.57 -16.46 8.48
CA VAL A 201 -11.96 -17.13 9.73
C VAL A 201 -12.84 -18.33 9.39
N LYS A 202 -12.31 -19.54 9.57
CA LYS A 202 -13.01 -20.78 9.28
C LYS A 202 -13.89 -21.21 10.44
N ARG A 203 -15.00 -21.88 10.12
CA ARG A 203 -15.83 -22.65 11.07
C ARG A 203 -16.32 -21.82 12.27
N ALA A 204 -16.48 -20.52 12.10
CA ALA A 204 -16.96 -19.62 13.15
C ALA A 204 -18.07 -18.72 12.61
N ARG A 205 -19.00 -18.37 13.50
CA ARG A 205 -19.93 -17.26 13.30
C ARG A 205 -19.35 -16.09 14.06
N VAL A 206 -18.82 -15.12 13.31
CA VAL A 206 -18.19 -13.91 13.85
C VAL A 206 -18.77 -12.74 13.08
N GLU A 207 -19.09 -11.65 13.78
CA GLU A 207 -19.65 -10.46 13.16
C GLU A 207 -18.56 -9.43 12.83
N PRO A 208 -18.78 -8.56 11.83
CA PRO A 208 -17.89 -7.44 11.56
C PRO A 208 -17.68 -6.56 12.79
N GLY A 209 -16.44 -6.15 13.04
CA GLY A 209 -16.03 -5.38 14.21
C GLY A 209 -15.54 -6.21 15.40
N GLU A 210 -15.73 -7.53 15.37
CA GLU A 210 -15.18 -8.41 16.39
C GLU A 210 -13.66 -8.61 16.23
N LEU A 211 -12.96 -8.69 17.36
CA LEU A 211 -11.56 -9.02 17.44
C LEU A 211 -11.42 -10.48 17.89
N VAL A 212 -10.94 -11.36 17.02
CA VAL A 212 -10.85 -12.80 17.28
C VAL A 212 -9.42 -13.31 17.13
N ARG A 213 -9.09 -14.36 17.86
CA ARG A 213 -7.82 -15.08 17.72
C ARG A 213 -8.00 -16.25 16.77
N VAL A 214 -7.20 -16.32 15.71
CA VAL A 214 -7.28 -17.34 14.67
C VAL A 214 -5.99 -18.14 14.65
N LEU A 215 -6.09 -19.47 14.75
CA LEU A 215 -4.96 -20.37 14.49
C LEU A 215 -4.78 -20.49 12.98
N VAL A 216 -3.63 -20.08 12.45
CA VAL A 216 -3.36 -20.14 11.02
C VAL A 216 -2.97 -21.57 10.62
N GLU A 217 -3.88 -22.25 9.91
CA GLU A 217 -3.67 -23.61 9.38
C GLU A 217 -3.28 -23.59 7.90
N GLU A 218 -3.69 -22.56 7.18
CA GLU A 218 -3.46 -22.40 5.75
C GLU A 218 -2.86 -21.03 5.44
N ALA A 219 -1.88 -21.02 4.54
CA ALA A 219 -1.25 -19.82 4.04
C ALA A 219 -1.16 -19.90 2.51
N SER A 220 -1.55 -18.82 1.86
CA SER A 220 -1.35 -18.58 0.43
C SER A 220 -0.65 -17.23 0.26
N PRO A 221 -0.12 -16.90 -0.93
CA PRO A 221 0.56 -15.62 -1.14
C PRO A 221 -0.28 -14.39 -0.76
N GLY A 222 -1.61 -14.45 -0.91
CA GLY A 222 -2.50 -13.29 -0.68
C GLY A 222 -3.31 -13.31 0.61
N GLN A 223 -3.34 -14.42 1.35
CA GLN A 223 -4.19 -14.56 2.54
C GLN A 223 -3.74 -15.70 3.44
N LEU A 224 -4.12 -15.59 4.71
CA LEU A 224 -4.08 -16.66 5.71
C LEU A 224 -5.49 -17.20 5.92
N ALA A 225 -5.62 -18.41 6.44
CA ALA A 225 -6.90 -18.95 6.85
C ALA A 225 -6.75 -19.95 8.00
N GLY A 226 -7.80 -20.06 8.81
CA GLY A 226 -7.89 -21.07 9.85
C GLY A 226 -9.03 -20.82 10.84
N PRO A 227 -9.25 -21.72 11.80
CA PRO A 227 -10.33 -21.61 12.77
C PRO A 227 -10.01 -20.60 13.88
N VAL A 228 -11.06 -20.16 14.57
CA VAL A 228 -10.88 -19.46 15.85
C VAL A 228 -10.13 -20.38 16.82
N ALA A 229 -9.06 -19.86 17.43
CA ALA A 229 -8.26 -20.60 18.39
C ALA A 229 -9.10 -20.94 19.62
N ALA A 230 -8.94 -22.16 20.15
CA ALA A 230 -9.53 -22.52 21.44
C ALA A 230 -8.97 -21.62 22.55
N ALA A 231 -9.84 -21.25 23.50
CA ALA A 231 -9.48 -20.45 24.67
C ALA A 231 -8.55 -21.22 25.62
#